data_AF-G9MH33-F1
#
_entry.id   AF-G9MH33-F1
#
_cell.length_a   1.000
_cell.length_b   1.000
_cell.length_c   1.000
_cell.angle_alpha   90.00
_cell.angle_beta   90.00
_cell.angle_gamma   90.00
#
_symmetry.space_group_name_H-M   'P 1'
#
loop_
_entity.id
_entity.type
_entity.pdbx_description
1 polymer ?
#
loop_
_entity_poly.entity_id
_entity_poly.type
_entity_poly.pdbx_seq_one_letter_code
_entity_poly.pdbx_strand_id
1 'polypeptide(L)'
;MVRPSTFLEPGDKTSAGTLAIISLSRDNFLPLTLEKSTGAVDGYLEGATLNTRFGSYPHSTLLDVPWGSQVRASNVDTGSRGKKRRRDATDEDTPIASQDDEEDSTAANASVKKAVTAPSGFIYVLRPTPELWTTSLPHRTQVVYTPDYSYILHRIRARPGTRIIEAGAGSGSFTHASVRAVYNGYPRDADDTRGKVFSFEFNESRYQKMQVEIGHHGLDDLVRLTHRDVYNDGFNVNGESPNATAVFLDLPAPWEALHHLSRRKLQKGGERADDDSDWVSPLDPKQSVHICTFSPCIEQVTRTVTELRTLGWVDVDMVEISNQKINISRERVGVNYPTEKGYNSSPADVLEAITKLKSLADRNKETQRVQALQTGAEGPDSEMDLDSTPSRENRPSNPNGAVNDEEKPWMQGRLVHRPESELKTHTSYLVFAILPCEWDEEAEAAAMAKWPCGNEKKTIGNLDKQARKEEKRKMLEGKSKKQKKGSDTQTTQVVVSAMATPTTDTA
;
A
#
# COMPACT_ATOMS: atom_id res chain seq x y z
N MET A 1 -30.51 -12.17 -3.99
CA MET A 1 -29.58 -11.12 -4.44
C MET A 1 -28.27 -11.34 -3.73
N VAL A 2 -27.18 -11.52 -4.47
CA VAL A 2 -25.83 -11.67 -3.91
C VAL A 2 -25.50 -10.40 -3.12
N ARG A 3 -24.97 -10.57 -1.91
CA ARG A 3 -24.58 -9.44 -1.05
C ARG A 3 -23.40 -8.72 -1.71
N PRO A 4 -23.47 -7.40 -1.97
CA PRO A 4 -22.33 -6.66 -2.49
C PRO A 4 -21.12 -6.78 -1.56
N SER A 5 -19.95 -6.97 -2.15
CA SER A 5 -18.67 -6.98 -1.44
C SER A 5 -18.43 -5.67 -0.69
N THR A 6 -18.03 -5.78 0.58
CA THR A 6 -17.61 -4.64 1.39
C THR A 6 -16.31 -3.99 0.92
N PHE A 7 -15.59 -4.60 -0.02
CA PHE A 7 -14.43 -3.98 -0.66
C PHE A 7 -14.82 -2.97 -1.75
N LEU A 8 -16.02 -3.07 -2.30
CA LEU A 8 -16.46 -2.33 -3.50
C LEU A 8 -17.63 -1.39 -3.20
N GLU A 9 -18.64 -1.89 -2.50
CA GLU A 9 -19.86 -1.14 -2.14
C GLU A 9 -20.09 -1.22 -0.64
N PRO A 10 -19.29 -0.52 0.17
CA PRO A 10 -19.36 -0.65 1.61
C PRO A 10 -20.42 0.34 2.09
N GLY A 11 -21.42 -0.17 2.83
CA GLY A 11 -22.43 0.68 3.46
C GLY A 11 -21.82 1.68 4.46
N ASP A 12 -22.64 2.58 4.99
CA ASP A 12 -22.18 3.64 5.91
C ASP A 12 -21.72 3.11 7.27
N LYS A 13 -22.23 1.94 7.66
CA LYS A 13 -21.99 1.33 8.96
C LYS A 13 -21.52 -0.12 8.83
N THR A 14 -20.91 -0.62 9.89
CA THR A 14 -20.53 -2.03 10.04
C THR A 14 -21.77 -2.92 10.15
N SER A 15 -21.69 -4.12 9.58
CA SER A 15 -22.80 -5.08 9.62
C SER A 15 -22.29 -6.49 9.95
N ALA A 16 -23.21 -7.36 10.37
CA ALA A 16 -22.85 -8.74 10.67
C ALA A 16 -22.48 -9.52 9.40
N GLY A 17 -21.54 -10.45 9.51
CA GLY A 17 -21.00 -11.25 8.43
C GLY A 17 -20.16 -10.46 7.42
N THR A 18 -19.67 -9.27 7.77
CA THR A 18 -18.72 -8.51 6.92
C THR A 18 -17.33 -8.51 7.51
N LEU A 19 -16.34 -8.47 6.63
CA LEU A 19 -14.97 -8.21 7.01
C LEU A 19 -14.80 -6.73 7.40
N ALA A 20 -14.18 -6.50 8.55
CA ALA A 20 -13.69 -5.20 8.99
C ALA A 20 -12.18 -5.29 9.22
N ILE A 21 -11.46 -4.18 9.00
CA ILE A 21 -10.03 -4.10 9.32
C ILE A 21 -9.88 -3.31 10.61
N ILE A 22 -9.35 -3.94 11.64
CA ILE A 22 -9.13 -3.31 12.94
C ILE A 22 -7.71 -2.75 12.97
N SER A 23 -7.59 -1.43 13.13
CA SER A 23 -6.29 -0.77 13.33
C SER A 23 -5.96 -0.75 14.83
N LEU A 24 -4.90 -1.46 15.18
CA LEU A 24 -4.37 -1.56 16.55
C LEU A 24 -3.23 -0.54 16.76
N SER A 25 -2.37 -0.39 15.77
CA SER A 25 -1.30 0.62 15.73
C SER A 25 -1.01 1.00 14.27
N ARG A 26 -0.03 1.90 14.05
CA ARG A 26 0.28 2.48 12.73
C ARG A 26 0.50 1.43 11.63
N ASP A 27 1.14 0.32 11.97
CA ASP A 27 1.47 -0.75 11.01
C ASP A 27 0.91 -2.11 11.45
N ASN A 28 -0.02 -2.13 12.41
CA ASN A 28 -0.64 -3.36 12.90
C ASN A 28 -2.15 -3.32 12.65
N PHE A 29 -2.56 -4.09 11.64
CA PHE A 29 -3.93 -4.23 11.19
C PHE A 29 -4.35 -5.69 11.32
N LEU A 30 -5.55 -5.91 11.85
CA LEU A 30 -6.10 -7.24 12.02
C LEU A 30 -7.40 -7.36 11.21
N PRO A 31 -7.52 -8.34 10.30
CA PRO A 31 -8.78 -8.62 9.64
C PRO A 31 -9.71 -9.35 10.60
N LEU A 32 -10.94 -8.87 10.74
CA LEU A 32 -11.94 -9.45 11.63
C LEU A 32 -13.29 -9.56 10.90
N THR A 33 -13.83 -10.78 10.84
CA THR A 33 -15.21 -10.99 10.41
C THR A 33 -16.15 -10.68 11.56
N LEU A 34 -17.01 -9.68 11.37
CA LEU A 34 -17.94 -9.24 12.42
C LEU A 34 -19.08 -10.25 12.55
N GLU A 35 -19.22 -10.84 13.73
CA GLU A 35 -20.24 -11.85 14.00
C GLU A 35 -21.31 -11.30 14.95
N LYS A 36 -22.58 -11.56 14.62
CA LYS A 36 -23.69 -11.31 15.54
C LYS A 36 -23.92 -12.59 16.35
N SER A 37 -23.35 -12.63 17.54
CA SER A 37 -23.54 -13.73 18.48
C SER A 37 -24.88 -13.58 19.21
N THR A 38 -25.63 -14.67 19.34
CA THR A 38 -26.90 -14.75 20.10
C THR A 38 -26.73 -15.38 21.49
N GLY A 39 -25.52 -15.87 21.81
CA GLY A 39 -25.17 -16.47 23.10
C GLY A 39 -23.67 -16.41 23.35
N ALA A 40 -23.21 -17.09 24.40
CA ALA A 40 -21.80 -17.14 24.74
C ALA A 40 -20.99 -17.88 23.67
N VAL A 41 -19.88 -17.29 23.21
CA VAL A 41 -18.98 -17.89 22.22
C VAL A 41 -17.58 -17.95 22.83
N ASP A 42 -16.96 -19.13 22.82
CA ASP A 42 -15.61 -19.37 23.38
C ASP A 42 -15.46 -18.91 24.85
N GLY A 43 -16.53 -19.11 25.65
CA GLY A 43 -16.57 -18.80 27.08
C GLY A 43 -16.82 -17.33 27.43
N TYR A 44 -17.00 -16.44 26.45
CA TYR A 44 -17.38 -15.04 26.68
C TYR A 44 -18.91 -14.91 26.74
N LEU A 45 -19.44 -14.43 27.86
CA LEU A 45 -20.88 -14.14 28.04
C LEU A 45 -21.37 -12.98 27.16
N GLU A 46 -20.44 -12.14 26.69
CA GLU A 46 -20.65 -11.04 25.76
C GLU A 46 -20.64 -11.49 24.27
N GLY A 47 -20.43 -12.79 24.01
CA GLY A 47 -20.37 -13.38 22.68
C GLY A 47 -18.98 -13.30 22.05
N ALA A 48 -18.91 -13.36 20.71
CA ALA A 48 -17.66 -13.30 19.97
C ALA A 48 -16.87 -12.02 20.34
N THR A 49 -15.65 -12.19 20.88
CA THR A 49 -14.86 -11.10 21.47
C THR A 49 -13.45 -11.08 20.92
N LEU A 50 -13.03 -9.93 20.38
CA LEU A 50 -11.66 -9.70 19.94
C LEU A 50 -10.78 -9.32 21.14
N ASN A 51 -9.73 -10.11 21.40
CA ASN A 51 -8.77 -9.80 22.46
C ASN A 51 -7.47 -9.27 21.87
N THR A 52 -6.98 -8.16 22.42
CA THR A 52 -5.74 -7.51 21.98
C THR A 52 -4.91 -7.09 23.19
N ARG A 53 -3.66 -6.70 22.95
CA ARG A 53 -2.81 -6.06 23.99
C ARG A 53 -3.37 -4.74 24.53
N PHE A 54 -4.35 -4.15 23.84
CA PHE A 54 -4.99 -2.89 24.19
C PHE A 54 -6.35 -3.10 24.88
N GLY A 55 -6.68 -4.34 25.26
CA GLY A 55 -7.95 -4.71 25.87
C GLY A 55 -8.80 -5.59 24.97
N SER A 56 -10.03 -5.80 25.41
CA SER A 56 -10.98 -6.74 24.81
C SER A 56 -12.18 -6.01 24.22
N TYR A 57 -12.64 -6.46 23.06
CA TYR A 57 -13.61 -5.78 22.21
C TYR A 57 -14.67 -6.78 21.74
N PRO A 58 -15.83 -6.86 22.44
CA PRO A 58 -16.94 -7.69 22.00
C PRO A 58 -17.47 -7.23 20.64
N HIS A 59 -17.79 -8.17 19.74
CA HIS A 59 -18.29 -7.86 18.40
C HIS A 59 -19.59 -7.04 18.45
N SER A 60 -20.39 -7.19 19.50
CA SER A 60 -21.58 -6.37 19.77
C SER A 60 -21.28 -4.86 19.82
N THR A 61 -20.08 -4.46 20.24
CA THR A 61 -19.64 -3.04 20.26
C THR A 61 -19.11 -2.55 18.92
N LEU A 62 -18.87 -3.47 17.97
CA LEU A 62 -18.33 -3.20 16.65
C LEU A 62 -19.41 -3.20 15.56
N LEU A 63 -20.64 -3.61 15.88
CA LEU A 63 -21.78 -3.68 14.96
C LEU A 63 -22.59 -2.37 14.95
N ASP A 64 -23.12 -2.00 13.78
CA ASP A 64 -23.88 -0.75 13.55
C ASP A 64 -23.13 0.55 13.88
N VAL A 65 -21.80 0.51 13.78
CA VAL A 65 -20.92 1.65 14.01
C VAL A 65 -20.45 2.22 12.66
N PRO A 66 -20.38 3.55 12.49
CA PRO A 66 -19.82 4.15 11.29
C PRO A 66 -18.36 3.74 11.05
N TRP A 67 -17.98 3.53 9.79
CA TRP A 67 -16.57 3.25 9.46
C TRP A 67 -15.65 4.39 9.89
N GLY A 68 -14.46 4.05 10.38
CA GLY A 68 -13.48 5.00 10.92
C GLY A 68 -13.68 5.34 12.40
N SER A 69 -14.73 4.82 13.05
CA SER A 69 -14.99 5.11 14.46
C SER A 69 -13.91 4.53 15.38
N GLN A 70 -13.59 5.31 16.43
CA GLN A 70 -12.76 4.87 17.54
C GLN A 70 -13.63 4.11 18.55
N VAL A 71 -13.31 2.84 18.80
CA VAL A 71 -14.02 1.99 19.77
C VAL A 71 -13.13 1.79 20.98
N ARG A 72 -13.68 2.01 22.18
CA ARG A 72 -12.98 1.82 23.45
C ARG A 72 -13.04 0.36 23.89
N ALA A 73 -12.02 -0.08 24.62
CA ALA A 73 -11.99 -1.41 25.20
C ALA A 73 -13.16 -1.60 26.19
N SER A 74 -13.56 -2.85 26.41
CA SER A 74 -14.58 -3.25 27.37
C SER A 74 -13.98 -4.09 28.50
N ASN A 75 -14.53 -3.94 29.71
CA ASN A 75 -14.27 -4.81 30.85
C ASN A 75 -15.04 -6.11 30.63
N VAL A 76 -14.36 -7.11 30.09
CA VAL A 76 -14.85 -8.49 30.00
C VAL A 76 -14.01 -9.40 30.90
N ASP A 77 -14.64 -10.41 31.48
CA ASP A 77 -13.94 -11.39 32.33
C ASP A 77 -13.09 -12.31 31.47
N THR A 78 -11.81 -11.94 31.30
CA THR A 78 -10.80 -12.76 30.63
C THR A 78 -10.04 -13.67 31.61
N GLY A 79 -10.28 -13.52 32.93
CA GLY A 79 -9.42 -14.05 33.99
C GLY A 79 -9.77 -15.47 34.44
N SER A 80 -11.02 -15.90 34.28
CA SER A 80 -11.50 -17.24 34.68
C SER A 80 -10.94 -18.38 33.80
N ARG A 81 -10.43 -18.10 32.59
CA ARG A 81 -9.78 -19.10 31.71
C ARG A 81 -8.33 -19.45 32.08
N GLY A 82 -7.54 -18.49 32.58
CA GLY A 82 -6.10 -18.67 32.83
C GLY A 82 -5.77 -19.67 33.94
N LYS A 83 -6.71 -19.89 34.87
CA LYS A 83 -6.57 -20.88 35.96
C LYS A 83 -7.03 -22.29 35.60
N LYS A 84 -7.96 -22.46 34.64
CA LYS A 84 -8.43 -23.80 34.21
C LYS A 84 -7.41 -24.51 33.31
N ARG A 85 -6.82 -23.81 32.33
CA ARG A 85 -5.86 -24.42 31.38
C ARG A 85 -4.54 -24.91 32.00
N ARG A 86 -4.18 -24.46 33.21
CA ARG A 86 -2.91 -24.86 33.85
C ARG A 86 -3.02 -26.14 34.69
N ARG A 87 -4.21 -26.71 34.86
CA ARG A 87 -4.41 -27.95 35.65
C ARG A 87 -4.52 -29.23 34.82
N ASP A 88 -4.77 -29.14 33.51
CA ASP A 88 -5.04 -30.34 32.69
C ASP A 88 -3.82 -30.82 31.87
N ALA A 89 -2.60 -30.63 32.39
CA ALA A 89 -1.39 -31.13 31.77
C ALA A 89 -0.57 -31.95 32.77
N THR A 90 -1.12 -33.09 33.20
CA THR A 90 -0.36 -34.23 33.75
C THR A 90 -1.07 -35.54 33.43
N ASP A 91 -0.27 -36.53 33.06
CA ASP A 91 -0.56 -37.82 32.45
C ASP A 91 -1.47 -38.81 33.23
N GLU A 92 -2.01 -39.75 32.44
CA GLU A 92 -2.48 -41.13 32.72
C GLU A 92 -3.92 -41.45 33.22
N ASP A 93 -4.63 -42.15 32.33
CA ASP A 93 -5.58 -43.27 32.49
C ASP A 93 -6.37 -43.44 33.81
N THR A 94 -7.62 -42.99 33.82
CA THR A 94 -8.84 -43.76 34.23
C THR A 94 -10.09 -42.87 34.13
N PRO A 95 -11.25 -43.36 33.65
CA PRO A 95 -12.47 -42.56 33.63
C PRO A 95 -13.14 -42.64 35.02
N ILE A 96 -12.99 -41.61 35.84
CA ILE A 96 -13.87 -41.38 36.99
C ILE A 96 -14.88 -40.32 36.57
N ALA A 97 -16.16 -40.70 36.54
CA ALA A 97 -17.26 -39.78 36.34
C ALA A 97 -17.35 -38.83 37.54
N SER A 98 -16.93 -37.57 37.36
CA SER A 98 -17.14 -36.48 38.30
C SER A 98 -18.38 -35.68 37.92
N GLN A 99 -19.27 -35.52 38.91
CA GLN A 99 -20.55 -34.81 38.89
C GLN A 99 -20.39 -33.28 38.72
N ASP A 100 -19.86 -32.81 37.58
CA ASP A 100 -19.80 -31.37 37.26
C ASP A 100 -20.40 -31.04 35.87
N ASP A 101 -21.06 -32.01 35.22
CA ASP A 101 -21.69 -31.81 33.91
C ASP A 101 -23.03 -31.02 33.95
N GLU A 102 -23.54 -30.65 35.13
CA GLU A 102 -24.79 -29.88 35.21
C GLU A 102 -24.60 -28.36 35.06
N GLU A 103 -23.42 -27.78 35.33
CA GLU A 103 -23.23 -26.33 35.20
C GLU A 103 -22.96 -25.87 33.74
N ASP A 104 -22.40 -26.73 32.89
CA ASP A 104 -22.03 -26.35 31.51
C ASP A 104 -23.27 -26.20 30.59
N SER A 105 -24.41 -26.78 31.00
CA SER A 105 -25.68 -26.66 30.28
C SER A 105 -26.43 -25.34 30.54
N THR A 106 -26.05 -24.58 31.58
CA THR A 106 -26.74 -23.32 31.95
C THR A 106 -26.10 -22.07 31.35
N ALA A 107 -24.82 -22.13 30.95
CA ALA A 107 -24.11 -21.01 30.34
C ALA A 107 -24.43 -20.81 28.85
N ALA A 108 -24.92 -21.85 28.16
CA ALA A 108 -25.28 -21.78 26.74
C ALA A 108 -26.56 -20.98 26.46
N ASN A 109 -27.39 -20.70 27.48
CA ASN A 109 -28.65 -19.97 27.36
C ASN A 109 -28.66 -18.60 28.05
N ALA A 110 -27.49 -18.07 28.46
CA ALA A 110 -27.41 -16.74 29.03
C ALA A 110 -27.52 -15.66 27.93
N SER A 111 -28.49 -14.74 28.08
CA SER A 111 -28.65 -13.58 27.20
C SER A 111 -27.39 -12.72 27.22
N VAL A 112 -26.93 -12.27 26.04
CA VAL A 112 -25.70 -11.48 25.84
C VAL A 112 -25.63 -10.30 26.81
N LYS A 113 -24.61 -10.28 27.68
CA LYS A 113 -24.39 -9.19 28.63
C LYS A 113 -23.92 -7.94 27.89
N LYS A 114 -24.48 -6.77 28.23
CA LYS A 114 -24.04 -5.49 27.65
C LYS A 114 -22.63 -5.16 28.13
N ALA A 115 -21.70 -4.98 27.18
CA ALA A 115 -20.31 -4.68 27.47
C ALA A 115 -20.16 -3.35 28.22
N VAL A 116 -19.39 -3.34 29.31
CA VAL A 116 -19.07 -2.14 30.10
C VAL A 116 -17.72 -1.60 29.63
N THR A 117 -17.61 -0.30 29.37
CA THR A 117 -16.37 0.31 28.88
C THR A 117 -15.24 0.26 29.91
N ALA A 118 -14.05 -0.12 29.47
CA ALA A 118 -12.81 -0.11 30.23
C ALA A 118 -12.22 1.31 30.34
N PRO A 119 -11.34 1.58 31.34
CA PRO A 119 -10.75 2.91 31.55
C PRO A 119 -9.72 3.33 30.50
N SER A 120 -9.09 2.38 29.79
CA SER A 120 -8.07 2.66 28.78
C SER A 120 -8.09 1.62 27.65
N GLY A 121 -7.52 1.99 26.51
CA GLY A 121 -7.49 1.15 25.30
C GLY A 121 -8.53 1.56 24.26
N PHE A 122 -8.10 1.63 23.00
CA PHE A 122 -8.97 1.88 21.88
C PHE A 122 -8.44 1.19 20.61
N ILE A 123 -9.34 1.00 19.66
CA ILE A 123 -9.06 0.55 18.29
C ILE A 123 -9.85 1.41 17.30
N TYR A 124 -9.44 1.39 16.03
CA TYR A 124 -10.24 1.96 14.95
C TYR A 124 -10.81 0.85 14.07
N VAL A 125 -12.09 0.97 13.71
CA VAL A 125 -12.76 0.04 12.80
C VAL A 125 -12.75 0.62 11.40
N LEU A 126 -11.89 0.09 10.53
CA LEU A 126 -11.70 0.56 9.17
C LEU A 126 -12.43 -0.32 8.17
N ARG A 127 -12.91 0.34 7.11
CA ARG A 127 -13.47 -0.30 5.93
C ARG A 127 -12.39 -1.15 5.26
N PRO A 128 -12.69 -2.38 4.81
CA PRO A 128 -11.72 -3.17 4.08
C PRO A 128 -11.41 -2.52 2.73
N THR A 129 -10.12 -2.34 2.46
CA THR A 129 -9.61 -1.97 1.14
C THR A 129 -8.53 -2.97 0.74
N PRO A 130 -8.28 -3.17 -0.57
CA PRO A 130 -7.16 -3.99 -1.03
C PRO A 130 -5.82 -3.66 -0.36
N GLU A 131 -5.49 -2.40 -0.11
CA GLU A 131 -4.22 -2.00 0.54
C GLU A 131 -4.15 -2.44 2.01
N LEU A 132 -5.24 -2.22 2.74
CA LEU A 132 -5.34 -2.64 4.14
C LEU A 132 -5.38 -4.16 4.25
N TRP A 133 -6.04 -4.83 3.30
CA TRP A 133 -6.02 -6.28 3.17
C TRP A 133 -4.61 -6.80 2.88
N THR A 134 -3.90 -6.26 1.89
CA THR A 134 -2.49 -6.60 1.60
C THR A 134 -1.60 -6.57 2.84
N THR A 135 -1.84 -5.59 3.73
CA THR A 135 -1.03 -5.39 4.93
C THR A 135 -1.41 -6.33 6.08
N SER A 136 -2.63 -6.87 6.07
CA SER A 136 -3.22 -7.62 7.19
C SER A 136 -3.53 -9.09 6.89
N LEU A 137 -3.42 -9.49 5.62
CA LEU A 137 -3.75 -10.84 5.19
C LEU A 137 -2.79 -11.88 5.77
N PRO A 138 -3.27 -13.11 6.04
CA PRO A 138 -2.43 -14.20 6.49
C PRO A 138 -1.48 -14.61 5.36
N HIS A 139 -0.18 -14.36 5.54
CA HIS A 139 0.84 -14.72 4.56
C HIS A 139 0.90 -16.25 4.36
N ARG A 140 0.51 -16.71 3.17
CA ARG A 140 0.64 -18.12 2.75
C ARG A 140 1.78 -18.32 1.76
N THR A 141 2.06 -17.28 0.98
CA THR A 141 3.07 -17.23 -0.08
C THR A 141 3.77 -15.88 -0.04
N GLN A 142 4.74 -15.69 -0.93
CA GLN A 142 5.16 -14.35 -1.31
C GLN A 142 3.93 -13.56 -1.81
N VAL A 143 3.90 -12.26 -1.48
CA VAL A 143 2.77 -11.38 -1.75
C VAL A 143 3.26 -10.18 -2.55
N VAL A 144 2.50 -9.81 -3.58
CA VAL A 144 2.69 -8.55 -4.30
C VAL A 144 2.14 -7.41 -3.44
N TYR A 145 3.00 -6.46 -3.07
CA TYR A 145 2.64 -5.31 -2.25
C TYR A 145 2.14 -4.13 -3.08
N THR A 146 1.55 -3.15 -2.41
CA THR A 146 0.93 -1.96 -3.05
C THR A 146 1.81 -1.22 -4.05
N PRO A 147 3.10 -0.96 -3.79
CA PRO A 147 3.95 -0.28 -4.77
C PRO A 147 4.02 -1.04 -6.09
N ASP A 148 4.23 -2.35 -6.03
CA ASP A 148 4.33 -3.22 -7.20
C ASP A 148 2.99 -3.32 -7.91
N TYR A 149 1.91 -3.76 -7.24
CA TYR A 149 0.64 -3.97 -7.93
C TYR A 149 -0.01 -2.68 -8.42
N SER A 150 0.19 -1.55 -7.75
CA SER A 150 -0.36 -0.27 -8.23
C SER A 150 0.32 0.14 -9.54
N TYR A 151 1.63 -0.03 -9.63
CA TYR A 151 2.39 0.20 -10.85
C TYR A 151 2.02 -0.80 -11.95
N ILE A 152 1.91 -2.09 -11.61
CA ILE A 152 1.50 -3.15 -12.54
C ILE A 152 0.11 -2.83 -13.12
N LEU A 153 -0.90 -2.63 -12.28
CA LEU A 153 -2.28 -2.34 -12.70
C LEU A 153 -2.35 -1.10 -13.60
N HIS A 154 -1.59 -0.06 -13.26
CA HIS A 154 -1.50 1.14 -14.09
C HIS A 154 -0.88 0.83 -15.46
N ARG A 155 0.25 0.13 -15.49
CA ARG A 155 1.03 -0.11 -16.70
C ARG A 155 0.39 -1.14 -17.64
N ILE A 156 -0.33 -2.14 -17.12
CA ILE A 156 -1.15 -3.06 -17.92
C ILE A 156 -2.51 -2.46 -18.34
N ARG A 157 -2.76 -1.18 -18.01
CA ARG A 157 -3.98 -0.44 -18.33
C ARG A 157 -5.25 -1.08 -17.77
N ALA A 158 -5.18 -1.62 -16.55
CA ALA A 158 -6.36 -2.09 -15.84
C ALA A 158 -7.32 -0.93 -15.59
N ARG A 159 -8.56 -1.07 -16.07
CA ARG A 159 -9.62 -0.07 -15.96
C ARG A 159 -10.98 -0.77 -15.81
N PRO A 160 -12.04 -0.05 -15.42
CA PRO A 160 -13.38 -0.62 -15.34
C PRO A 160 -13.77 -1.33 -16.64
N GLY A 161 -14.18 -2.61 -16.56
CA GLY A 161 -14.49 -3.46 -17.71
C GLY A 161 -13.34 -4.31 -18.24
N THR A 162 -12.10 -4.09 -17.80
CA THR A 162 -10.95 -4.93 -18.18
C THR A 162 -11.15 -6.38 -17.69
N ARG A 163 -10.79 -7.36 -18.53
CA ARG A 163 -10.69 -8.77 -18.14
C ARG A 163 -9.23 -9.13 -17.92
N ILE A 164 -8.90 -9.56 -16.71
CA ILE A 164 -7.51 -9.83 -16.29
C ILE A 164 -7.33 -11.32 -16.09
N ILE A 165 -6.27 -11.89 -16.67
CA ILE A 165 -5.75 -13.21 -16.27
C ILE A 165 -4.67 -12.99 -15.22
N GLU A 166 -4.78 -13.68 -14.10
CA GLU A 166 -3.79 -13.77 -13.04
C GLU A 166 -3.39 -15.24 -12.89
N ALA A 167 -2.09 -15.55 -12.90
CA ALA A 167 -1.62 -16.88 -12.55
C ALA A 167 -0.49 -16.83 -11.54
N GLY A 168 -0.74 -17.59 -10.47
CA GLY A 168 -0.25 -17.35 -9.13
C GLY A 168 -1.28 -16.61 -8.28
N ALA A 169 -2.46 -17.19 -7.99
CA ALA A 169 -3.43 -16.55 -7.08
C ALA A 169 -2.83 -16.28 -5.68
N GLY A 170 -1.98 -17.21 -5.21
CA GLY A 170 -1.14 -17.01 -4.03
C GLY A 170 -1.94 -16.67 -2.78
N SER A 171 -1.65 -15.51 -2.18
CA SER A 171 -2.37 -15.01 -1.00
C SER A 171 -3.46 -13.98 -1.32
N GLY A 172 -3.77 -13.74 -2.60
CA GLY A 172 -4.95 -12.97 -3.02
C GLY A 172 -4.80 -11.44 -2.97
N SER A 173 -3.62 -10.92 -2.66
CA SER A 173 -3.36 -9.47 -2.61
C SER A 173 -3.61 -8.81 -3.97
N PHE A 174 -3.00 -9.34 -5.03
CA PHE A 174 -3.17 -8.81 -6.39
C PHE A 174 -4.59 -9.02 -6.90
N THR A 175 -5.21 -10.17 -6.60
CA THR A 175 -6.62 -10.45 -6.92
C THR A 175 -7.56 -9.35 -6.41
N HIS A 176 -7.48 -8.97 -5.12
CA HIS A 176 -8.34 -7.93 -4.55
C HIS A 176 -8.11 -6.55 -5.19
N ALA A 177 -6.84 -6.19 -5.44
CA ALA A 177 -6.49 -4.94 -6.09
C ALA A 177 -7.01 -4.90 -7.55
N SER A 178 -6.89 -6.02 -8.26
CA SER A 178 -7.36 -6.21 -9.63
C SER A 178 -8.87 -6.08 -9.74
N VAL A 179 -9.62 -6.76 -8.86
CA VAL A 179 -11.09 -6.69 -8.87
C VAL A 179 -11.56 -5.25 -8.72
N ARG A 180 -11.01 -4.50 -7.76
CA ARG A 180 -11.35 -3.09 -7.60
C ARG A 180 -11.00 -2.25 -8.82
N ALA A 181 -9.86 -2.50 -9.47
CA ALA A 181 -9.43 -1.76 -10.66
C ALA A 181 -10.35 -2.01 -11.86
N VAL A 182 -10.89 -3.22 -12.00
CA VAL A 182 -11.74 -3.60 -13.14
C VAL A 182 -13.24 -3.45 -12.89
N TYR A 183 -13.62 -3.17 -11.64
CA TYR A 183 -15.02 -3.09 -11.24
C TYR A 183 -15.78 -2.02 -12.03
N ASN A 184 -16.83 -2.45 -12.73
CA ASN A 184 -17.81 -1.60 -13.40
C ASN A 184 -19.25 -2.01 -13.06
N GLY A 185 -19.47 -2.64 -11.91
CA GLY A 185 -20.76 -3.18 -11.45
C GLY A 185 -20.79 -4.71 -11.44
N TYR A 186 -21.77 -5.29 -10.72
CA TYR A 186 -21.99 -6.73 -10.72
C TYR A 186 -22.63 -7.22 -12.03
N PRO A 187 -22.26 -8.42 -12.52
CA PRO A 187 -22.91 -9.04 -13.67
C PRO A 187 -24.42 -9.18 -13.43
N ARG A 188 -25.24 -8.81 -14.41
CA ARG A 188 -26.70 -8.99 -14.34
C ARG A 188 -27.14 -10.36 -14.83
N ASP A 189 -26.52 -10.80 -15.92
CA ASP A 189 -26.84 -12.03 -16.64
C ASP A 189 -25.53 -12.74 -17.02
N ALA A 190 -25.63 -14.00 -17.47
CA ALA A 190 -24.46 -14.81 -17.86
C ALA A 190 -23.66 -14.20 -19.03
N ASP A 191 -24.34 -13.46 -19.91
CA ASP A 191 -23.74 -12.81 -21.08
C ASP A 191 -23.15 -11.41 -20.78
N ASP A 192 -23.19 -10.95 -19.53
CA ASP A 192 -22.71 -9.62 -19.14
C ASP A 192 -21.18 -9.56 -19.15
N THR A 193 -20.60 -8.87 -20.15
CA THR A 193 -19.14 -8.73 -20.33
C THR A 193 -18.55 -7.61 -19.47
N ARG A 194 -18.86 -7.62 -18.16
CA ARG A 194 -18.23 -6.72 -17.18
C ARG A 194 -16.80 -7.12 -16.85
N GLY A 195 -16.10 -6.22 -16.16
CA GLY A 195 -14.74 -6.46 -15.73
C GLY A 195 -14.66 -7.67 -14.82
N LYS A 196 -13.68 -8.53 -15.06
CA LYS A 196 -13.57 -9.83 -14.40
C LYS A 196 -12.12 -10.26 -14.24
N VAL A 197 -11.82 -10.89 -13.11
CA VAL A 197 -10.49 -11.46 -12.84
C VAL A 197 -10.57 -12.97 -12.95
N PHE A 198 -9.74 -13.56 -13.81
CA PHE A 198 -9.56 -14.98 -13.99
C PHE A 198 -8.27 -15.39 -13.29
N SER A 199 -8.40 -15.98 -12.11
CA SER A 199 -7.27 -16.30 -11.24
C SER A 199 -7.00 -17.80 -11.24
N PHE A 200 -5.75 -18.19 -11.49
CA PHE A 200 -5.31 -19.58 -11.58
C PHE A 200 -4.35 -19.93 -10.44
N GLU A 201 -4.63 -21.05 -9.76
CA GLU A 201 -3.81 -21.59 -8.68
C GLU A 201 -3.52 -23.07 -8.93
N PHE A 202 -2.26 -23.47 -8.84
CA PHE A 202 -1.85 -24.86 -9.05
C PHE A 202 -2.05 -25.73 -7.80
N ASN A 203 -1.97 -25.13 -6.60
CA ASN A 203 -2.01 -25.87 -5.35
C ASN A 203 -3.46 -25.97 -4.83
N GLU A 204 -3.97 -27.20 -4.74
CA GLU A 204 -5.35 -27.46 -4.33
C GLU A 204 -5.70 -26.87 -2.96
N SER A 205 -4.81 -27.01 -1.96
CA SER A 205 -5.07 -26.50 -0.61
C SER A 205 -5.16 -24.97 -0.56
N ARG A 206 -4.39 -24.27 -1.41
CA ARG A 206 -4.47 -22.82 -1.55
C ARG A 206 -5.70 -22.40 -2.33
N TYR A 207 -6.03 -23.12 -3.40
CA TYR A 207 -7.24 -22.90 -4.18
C TYR A 207 -8.50 -22.97 -3.29
N GLN A 208 -8.65 -24.04 -2.50
CA GLN A 208 -9.81 -24.21 -1.61
C GLN A 208 -9.92 -23.07 -0.57
N LYS A 209 -8.80 -22.68 0.04
CA LYS A 209 -8.76 -21.57 1.01
C LYS A 209 -9.13 -20.23 0.35
N MET A 210 -8.58 -19.96 -0.83
CA MET A 210 -8.86 -18.76 -1.59
C MET A 210 -10.33 -18.71 -2.03
N GLN A 211 -10.91 -19.85 -2.41
CA GLN A 211 -12.32 -19.94 -2.78
C GLN A 211 -13.23 -19.54 -1.62
N VAL A 212 -12.95 -20.06 -0.41
CA VAL A 212 -13.70 -19.67 0.80
C VAL A 212 -13.51 -18.19 1.12
N GLU A 213 -12.29 -17.67 0.96
CA GLU A 213 -11.96 -16.25 1.23
C GLU A 213 -12.70 -15.30 0.26
N ILE A 214 -12.66 -15.58 -1.04
CA ILE A 214 -13.40 -14.85 -2.08
C ILE A 214 -14.91 -14.88 -1.79
N GLY A 215 -15.43 -16.05 -1.39
CA GLY A 215 -16.81 -16.25 -0.97
C GLY A 215 -17.21 -15.36 0.20
N HIS A 216 -16.42 -15.37 1.27
CA HIS A 216 -16.65 -14.54 2.45
C HIS A 216 -16.52 -13.04 2.15
N HIS A 217 -15.72 -12.66 1.15
CA HIS A 217 -15.55 -11.27 0.74
C HIS A 217 -16.61 -10.82 -0.29
N GLY A 218 -17.49 -11.72 -0.75
CA GLY A 218 -18.53 -11.41 -1.73
C GLY A 218 -17.98 -11.08 -3.12
N LEU A 219 -16.89 -11.74 -3.52
CA LEU A 219 -16.18 -11.47 -4.78
C LEU A 219 -16.41 -12.55 -5.85
N ASP A 220 -17.25 -13.56 -5.60
CA ASP A 220 -17.46 -14.74 -6.47
C ASP A 220 -17.88 -14.38 -7.91
N ASP A 221 -18.72 -13.36 -8.07
CA ASP A 221 -19.23 -12.97 -9.39
C ASP A 221 -18.15 -12.27 -10.23
N LEU A 222 -17.17 -11.65 -9.56
CA LEU A 222 -16.11 -10.83 -10.16
C LEU A 222 -14.79 -11.59 -10.32
N VAL A 223 -14.57 -12.64 -9.53
CA VAL A 223 -13.38 -13.50 -9.60
C VAL A 223 -13.76 -14.90 -10.00
N ARG A 224 -13.24 -15.36 -11.14
CA ARG A 224 -13.29 -16.77 -11.52
C ARG A 224 -11.98 -17.44 -11.11
N LEU A 225 -11.98 -18.07 -9.94
CA LEU A 225 -10.85 -18.87 -9.46
C LEU A 225 -10.90 -20.28 -10.07
N THR A 226 -9.79 -20.75 -10.62
CA THR A 226 -9.68 -22.09 -11.23
C THR A 226 -8.44 -22.82 -10.69
N HIS A 227 -8.63 -24.06 -10.23
CA HIS A 227 -7.53 -24.95 -9.85
C HIS A 227 -6.92 -25.55 -11.11
N ARG A 228 -5.70 -25.14 -11.49
CA ARG A 228 -5.09 -25.58 -12.75
C ARG A 228 -3.58 -25.38 -12.79
N ASP A 229 -2.91 -26.29 -13.51
CA ASP A 229 -1.55 -26.11 -13.96
C ASP A 229 -1.52 -25.36 -15.29
N VAL A 230 -1.24 -24.06 -15.22
CA VAL A 230 -1.20 -23.17 -16.39
C VAL A 230 -0.07 -23.48 -17.36
N TYR A 231 0.93 -24.29 -16.97
CA TYR A 231 2.01 -24.69 -17.88
C TYR A 231 1.55 -25.70 -18.91
N ASN A 232 0.66 -26.62 -18.51
CA ASN A 232 0.21 -27.73 -19.34
C ASN A 232 -1.20 -27.47 -19.91
N ASP A 233 -2.10 -26.95 -19.09
CA ASP A 233 -3.53 -26.87 -19.43
C ASP A 233 -3.98 -25.47 -19.90
N GLY A 234 -3.06 -24.50 -19.95
CA GLY A 234 -3.32 -23.14 -20.43
C GLY A 234 -4.31 -22.33 -19.58
N PHE A 235 -5.03 -21.40 -20.22
CA PHE A 235 -5.83 -20.37 -19.54
C PHE A 235 -7.33 -20.37 -19.89
N ASN A 236 -7.81 -21.23 -20.78
CA ASN A 236 -9.24 -21.32 -21.13
C ASN A 236 -10.07 -21.92 -19.99
N VAL A 237 -11.23 -21.37 -19.68
CA VAL A 237 -12.06 -21.83 -18.56
C VAL A 237 -13.26 -22.56 -19.12
N ASN A 238 -13.43 -23.84 -18.77
CA ASN A 238 -14.53 -24.68 -19.28
C ASN A 238 -14.63 -24.73 -20.83
N GLY A 239 -13.50 -24.64 -21.53
CA GLY A 239 -13.47 -24.59 -22.99
C GLY A 239 -13.73 -23.20 -23.60
N GLU A 240 -14.02 -22.19 -22.77
CA GLU A 240 -14.28 -20.82 -23.22
C GLU A 240 -13.09 -19.89 -23.00
N SER A 241 -12.99 -18.87 -23.84
CA SER A 241 -11.95 -17.84 -23.72
C SER A 241 -12.30 -16.81 -22.64
N PRO A 242 -11.36 -16.52 -21.73
CA PRO A 242 -11.43 -15.36 -20.85
C PRO A 242 -11.40 -14.00 -21.56
N ASN A 243 -11.28 -13.93 -22.90
CA ASN A 243 -11.07 -12.72 -23.72
C ASN A 243 -10.32 -11.63 -22.94
N ALA A 244 -9.15 -11.98 -22.42
CA ALA A 244 -8.42 -11.12 -21.52
C ALA A 244 -7.67 -10.03 -22.29
N THR A 245 -7.68 -8.81 -21.75
CA THR A 245 -6.93 -7.68 -22.30
C THR A 245 -5.70 -7.34 -21.47
N ALA A 246 -5.59 -7.91 -20.27
CA ALA A 246 -4.42 -7.78 -19.42
C ALA A 246 -4.07 -9.11 -18.75
N VAL A 247 -2.78 -9.36 -18.55
CA VAL A 247 -2.27 -10.61 -17.97
C VAL A 247 -1.20 -10.29 -16.92
N PHE A 248 -1.27 -10.96 -15.78
CA PHE A 248 -0.28 -10.92 -14.72
C PHE A 248 0.16 -12.33 -14.35
N LEU A 249 1.47 -12.60 -14.42
CA LEU A 249 2.05 -13.90 -14.10
C LEU A 249 3.03 -13.77 -12.92
N ASP A 250 2.68 -14.37 -11.79
CA ASP A 250 3.54 -14.59 -10.62
C ASP A 250 3.79 -16.10 -10.48
N LEU A 251 4.73 -16.59 -11.30
CA LEU A 251 5.02 -18.00 -11.47
C LEU A 251 6.53 -18.26 -11.36
N PRO A 252 6.97 -19.45 -10.92
CA PRO A 252 8.39 -19.79 -10.89
C PRO A 252 9.08 -19.79 -12.27
N ALA A 253 8.35 -20.24 -13.30
CA ALA A 253 8.83 -20.34 -14.68
C ALA A 253 7.82 -19.72 -15.66
N PRO A 254 7.62 -18.39 -15.69
CA PRO A 254 6.58 -17.76 -16.50
C PRO A 254 6.76 -18.04 -18.00
N TRP A 255 8.00 -18.18 -18.50
CA TRP A 255 8.28 -18.53 -19.90
C TRP A 255 7.61 -19.83 -20.34
N GLU A 256 7.38 -20.78 -19.44
CA GLU A 256 6.70 -22.03 -19.79
C GLU A 256 5.20 -21.87 -20.00
N ALA A 257 4.57 -20.82 -19.48
CA ALA A 257 3.14 -20.56 -19.67
C ALA A 257 2.84 -19.64 -20.87
N LEU A 258 3.85 -18.89 -21.37
CA LEU A 258 3.63 -17.85 -22.37
C LEU A 258 3.09 -18.36 -23.70
N HIS A 259 3.45 -19.58 -24.10
CA HIS A 259 2.99 -20.18 -25.37
C HIS A 259 1.46 -20.33 -25.43
N HIS A 260 0.80 -20.51 -24.27
CA HIS A 260 -0.66 -20.50 -24.16
C HIS A 260 -1.28 -19.10 -24.26
N LEU A 261 -0.49 -18.04 -24.14
CA LEU A 261 -0.89 -16.63 -24.20
C LEU A 261 -0.50 -16.01 -25.55
N SER A 262 -0.85 -16.71 -26.62
CA SER A 262 -0.57 -16.33 -28.00
C SER A 262 -1.89 -16.14 -28.76
N ARG A 263 -1.83 -15.52 -29.95
CA ARG A 263 -3.00 -15.40 -30.83
C ARG A 263 -3.32 -16.68 -31.59
N ARG A 264 -2.32 -17.53 -31.78
CA ARG A 264 -2.37 -18.80 -32.53
C ARG A 264 -1.74 -19.89 -31.70
N LYS A 265 -2.12 -21.15 -31.90
CA LYS A 265 -1.54 -22.27 -31.16
C LYS A 265 -0.05 -22.41 -31.49
N LEU A 266 0.80 -22.05 -30.53
CA LEU A 266 2.26 -22.16 -30.63
C LEU A 266 2.78 -23.18 -29.62
N GLN A 267 3.79 -23.95 -30.03
CA GLN A 267 4.61 -24.75 -29.15
C GLN A 267 5.63 -23.87 -28.41
N LYS A 268 6.26 -24.42 -27.38
CA LYS A 268 7.39 -23.77 -26.69
C LYS A 268 8.46 -23.38 -27.72
N GLY A 269 8.97 -22.15 -27.65
CA GLY A 269 9.96 -21.63 -28.60
C GLY A 269 9.39 -21.03 -29.90
N GLY A 270 8.06 -20.95 -30.04
CA GLY A 270 7.39 -20.23 -31.13
C GLY A 270 7.15 -21.04 -32.41
N GLU A 271 7.39 -22.35 -32.40
CA GLU A 271 7.02 -23.23 -33.52
C GLU A 271 5.50 -23.36 -33.61
N ARG A 272 4.95 -23.39 -34.83
CA ARG A 272 3.51 -23.61 -35.02
C ARG A 272 3.16 -25.04 -34.64
N ALA A 273 2.14 -25.20 -33.79
CA ALA A 273 1.53 -26.51 -33.60
C ALA A 273 0.70 -26.87 -34.84
N ASP A 274 0.50 -28.18 -35.10
CA ASP A 274 -0.45 -28.63 -36.12
C ASP A 274 -1.82 -27.97 -35.89
N ASP A 275 -2.47 -27.56 -36.99
CA ASP A 275 -3.76 -26.86 -36.98
C ASP A 275 -4.82 -27.73 -36.28
N ASP A 276 -5.08 -27.39 -35.03
CA ASP A 276 -6.19 -27.91 -34.26
C ASP A 276 -7.26 -26.82 -34.28
N SER A 277 -8.28 -27.03 -35.13
CA SER A 277 -9.38 -26.09 -35.36
C SER A 277 -10.13 -25.71 -34.07
N ASP A 278 -9.95 -26.49 -33.01
CA ASP A 278 -10.68 -26.38 -31.75
C ASP A 278 -9.92 -25.55 -30.69
N TRP A 279 -8.69 -25.11 -30.97
CA TRP A 279 -7.94 -24.28 -30.02
C TRP A 279 -8.41 -22.82 -30.05
N VAL A 280 -8.76 -22.30 -28.87
CA VAL A 280 -9.22 -20.92 -28.69
C VAL A 280 -8.18 -20.14 -27.88
N SER A 281 -7.79 -18.96 -28.35
CA SER A 281 -6.90 -18.08 -27.59
C SER A 281 -7.61 -17.52 -26.35
N PRO A 282 -6.95 -17.46 -25.18
CA PRO A 282 -7.53 -16.87 -23.97
C PRO A 282 -7.61 -15.33 -24.01
N LEU A 283 -7.07 -14.72 -25.06
CA LEU A 283 -6.86 -13.27 -25.21
C LEU A 283 -7.96 -12.64 -26.08
N ASP A 284 -8.31 -11.37 -25.80
CA ASP A 284 -9.32 -10.64 -26.60
C ASP A 284 -8.81 -10.38 -28.02
N PRO A 285 -9.44 -10.92 -29.09
CA PRO A 285 -8.96 -10.76 -30.46
C PRO A 285 -9.05 -9.33 -30.98
N LYS A 286 -9.87 -8.45 -30.38
CA LYS A 286 -10.15 -7.09 -30.88
C LYS A 286 -9.24 -6.01 -30.28
N GLN A 287 -8.50 -6.34 -29.23
CA GLN A 287 -7.70 -5.36 -28.48
C GLN A 287 -6.26 -5.83 -28.27
N SER A 288 -5.33 -4.89 -28.17
CA SER A 288 -3.97 -5.18 -27.73
C SER A 288 -3.97 -5.69 -26.30
N VAL A 289 -3.20 -6.75 -26.03
CA VAL A 289 -3.07 -7.31 -24.69
C VAL A 289 -1.80 -6.82 -24.04
N HIS A 290 -1.89 -6.44 -22.76
CA HIS A 290 -0.75 -6.06 -21.95
C HIS A 290 -0.41 -7.18 -20.97
N ILE A 291 0.86 -7.55 -20.87
CA ILE A 291 1.33 -8.56 -19.90
C ILE A 291 2.32 -7.93 -18.92
N CYS A 292 2.29 -8.43 -17.69
CA CYS A 292 3.35 -8.26 -16.73
C CYS A 292 3.74 -9.61 -16.12
N THR A 293 5.04 -9.92 -16.08
CA THR A 293 5.56 -11.08 -15.35
C THR A 293 6.37 -10.61 -14.15
N PHE A 294 6.14 -11.23 -13.00
CA PHE A 294 6.82 -10.99 -11.75
C PHE A 294 7.88 -12.07 -11.53
N SER A 295 9.16 -11.69 -11.47
CA SER A 295 10.26 -12.66 -11.31
C SER A 295 11.37 -12.14 -10.41
N PRO A 296 11.77 -12.86 -9.34
CA PRO A 296 12.78 -12.39 -8.40
C PRO A 296 14.20 -12.42 -8.98
N CYS A 297 14.51 -13.38 -9.85
CA CYS A 297 15.86 -13.60 -10.37
C CYS A 297 16.02 -13.06 -11.80
N ILE A 298 17.19 -12.51 -12.13
CA ILE A 298 17.45 -11.89 -13.44
C ILE A 298 17.58 -12.94 -14.57
N GLU A 299 17.94 -14.17 -14.22
CA GLU A 299 18.00 -15.31 -15.15
C GLU A 299 16.59 -15.69 -15.63
N GLN A 300 15.60 -15.60 -14.73
CA GLN A 300 14.19 -15.81 -15.06
C GLN A 300 13.70 -14.75 -16.04
N VAL A 301 14.06 -13.48 -15.81
CA VAL A 301 13.77 -12.37 -16.72
C VAL A 301 14.36 -12.64 -18.11
N THR A 302 15.61 -13.08 -18.19
CA THR A 302 16.30 -13.32 -19.47
C THR A 302 15.57 -14.37 -20.31
N ARG A 303 15.16 -15.49 -19.69
CA ARG A 303 14.37 -16.54 -20.35
C ARG A 303 12.99 -16.05 -20.78
N THR A 304 12.33 -15.29 -19.92
CA THR A 304 11.00 -14.71 -20.19
C THR A 304 11.05 -13.75 -21.37
N VAL A 305 12.01 -12.84 -21.41
CA VAL A 305 12.19 -11.88 -22.51
C VAL A 305 12.49 -12.60 -23.83
N THR A 306 13.25 -13.69 -23.78
CA THR A 306 13.56 -14.50 -24.97
C THR A 306 12.29 -15.13 -25.53
N GLU A 307 11.51 -15.79 -24.67
CA GLU A 307 10.27 -16.44 -25.09
C GLU A 307 9.21 -15.43 -25.57
N LEU A 308 9.04 -14.31 -24.86
CA LEU A 308 8.14 -13.22 -25.28
C LEU A 308 8.45 -12.76 -26.71
N ARG A 309 9.73 -12.58 -27.05
CA ARG A 309 10.15 -12.19 -28.40
C ARG A 309 9.88 -13.27 -29.44
N THR A 310 10.08 -14.55 -29.10
CA THR A 310 9.76 -15.65 -30.02
C THR A 310 8.26 -15.76 -30.31
N LEU A 311 7.41 -15.43 -29.33
CA LEU A 311 5.95 -15.51 -29.44
C LEU A 311 5.31 -14.24 -30.03
N GLY A 312 6.11 -13.26 -30.46
CA GLY A 312 5.63 -12.05 -31.14
C GLY A 312 5.17 -10.92 -30.22
N TRP A 313 5.52 -10.96 -28.93
CA TRP A 313 5.31 -9.82 -28.03
C TRP A 313 6.29 -8.69 -28.36
N VAL A 314 5.77 -7.46 -28.37
CA VAL A 314 6.52 -6.24 -28.68
C VAL A 314 6.62 -5.34 -27.45
N ASP A 315 7.46 -4.30 -27.54
CA ASP A 315 7.64 -3.30 -26.48
C ASP A 315 8.01 -3.93 -25.11
N VAL A 316 8.96 -4.88 -25.14
CA VAL A 316 9.41 -5.59 -23.95
C VAL A 316 10.32 -4.69 -23.13
N ASP A 317 9.90 -4.35 -21.92
CA ASP A 317 10.64 -3.49 -20.99
C ASP A 317 10.65 -4.08 -19.58
N MET A 318 11.73 -3.89 -18.84
CA MET A 318 11.93 -4.42 -17.50
C MET A 318 12.23 -3.30 -16.51
N VAL A 319 11.50 -3.29 -15.39
CA VAL A 319 11.69 -2.31 -14.33
C VAL A 319 11.60 -2.95 -12.95
N GLU A 320 12.16 -2.27 -11.96
CA GLU A 320 11.97 -2.57 -10.53
C GLU A 320 11.33 -1.36 -9.84
N ILE A 321 10.57 -1.58 -8.77
CA ILE A 321 9.92 -0.53 -7.99
C ILE A 321 10.51 -0.53 -6.58
N SER A 322 11.14 0.58 -6.20
CA SER A 322 11.65 0.79 -4.84
C SER A 322 10.76 1.75 -4.08
N ASN A 323 10.19 1.29 -2.96
CA ASN A 323 9.39 2.11 -2.06
C ASN A 323 10.16 2.38 -0.77
N GLN A 324 10.08 3.63 -0.28
CA GLN A 324 10.62 4.02 1.01
C GLN A 324 9.56 4.76 1.83
N LYS A 325 9.24 4.23 3.02
CA LYS A 325 8.40 4.96 3.97
C LYS A 325 9.24 5.94 4.79
N ILE A 326 8.74 7.16 4.92
CA ILE A 326 9.42 8.23 5.66
C ILE A 326 8.71 8.45 6.99
N ASN A 327 9.46 8.29 8.09
CA ASN A 327 9.01 8.62 9.43
C ASN A 327 9.41 10.05 9.79
N ILE A 328 8.42 10.84 10.15
CA ILE A 328 8.63 12.22 10.59
C ILE A 328 8.68 12.21 12.11
N SER A 329 9.82 12.64 12.65
CA SER A 329 10.02 12.78 14.09
C SER A 329 10.53 14.19 14.39
N ARG A 330 10.21 14.70 15.58
CA ARG A 330 10.79 15.95 16.07
C ARG A 330 11.99 15.60 16.92
N GLU A 331 13.15 16.04 16.50
CA GLU A 331 14.35 15.93 17.31
C GLU A 331 14.38 17.08 18.30
N ARG A 332 14.14 16.74 19.57
CA ARG A 332 14.23 17.67 20.70
C ARG A 332 15.67 17.64 21.20
N VAL A 333 16.42 18.67 20.82
CA VAL A 333 17.81 18.89 21.24
C VAL A 333 17.80 19.98 22.29
N GLY A 334 18.49 19.76 23.41
CA GLY A 334 18.61 20.73 24.49
C GLY A 334 18.85 20.09 25.85
N VAL A 335 19.65 20.76 26.67
CA VAL A 335 20.03 20.37 28.04
C VAL A 335 18.84 20.48 29.00
N ASN A 336 17.82 21.26 28.64
CA ASN A 336 16.62 21.49 29.43
C ASN A 336 15.58 20.37 29.31
N TYR A 337 15.75 19.41 28.40
CA TYR A 337 14.81 18.30 28.25
C TYR A 337 15.16 17.14 29.19
N PRO A 338 14.17 16.51 29.86
CA PRO A 338 14.37 15.31 30.66
C PRO A 338 15.04 14.21 29.82
N THR A 339 15.92 13.41 30.44
CA THR A 339 16.60 12.26 29.80
C THR A 339 15.62 11.10 29.60
N GLU A 340 14.60 11.31 28.78
CA GLU A 340 13.69 10.28 28.34
C GLU A 340 14.12 9.71 26.99
N LYS A 341 13.54 8.57 26.61
CA LYS A 341 13.89 7.82 25.40
C LYS A 341 13.53 8.66 24.15
N GLY A 342 14.55 9.13 23.43
CA GLY A 342 14.39 9.93 22.20
C GLY A 342 14.76 11.41 22.31
N TYR A 343 15.23 11.87 23.47
CA TYR A 343 15.78 13.22 23.65
C TYR A 343 17.30 13.20 23.54
N ASN A 344 17.86 14.08 22.70
CA ASN A 344 19.30 14.28 22.63
C ASN A 344 19.70 15.32 23.69
N SER A 345 20.26 14.89 24.82
CA SER A 345 20.78 15.75 25.90
C SER A 345 22.07 16.50 25.53
N SER A 346 22.44 16.45 24.25
CA SER A 346 23.46 17.29 23.65
C SER A 346 22.98 18.74 23.64
N PRO A 347 23.87 19.70 23.90
CA PRO A 347 23.53 21.11 23.76
C PRO A 347 23.09 21.40 22.32
N ALA A 348 21.98 22.11 22.15
CA ALA A 348 21.46 22.50 20.85
C ALA A 348 22.37 23.56 20.19
N ASP A 349 22.91 24.46 20.99
CA ASP A 349 23.78 25.55 20.56
C ASP A 349 25.10 25.59 21.33
N VAL A 350 26.11 26.21 20.72
CA VAL A 350 27.42 26.47 21.34
C VAL A 350 27.26 27.28 22.64
N LEU A 351 26.31 28.21 22.69
CA LEU A 351 26.02 29.00 23.89
C LEU A 351 25.47 28.15 25.03
N GLU A 352 24.57 27.21 24.72
CA GLU A 352 24.04 26.26 25.70
C GLU A 352 25.13 25.31 26.19
N ALA A 353 26.02 24.88 25.29
CA ALA A 353 27.19 24.06 25.62
C ALA A 353 28.13 24.79 26.60
N ILE A 354 28.44 26.07 26.33
CA ILE A 354 29.29 26.89 27.19
C ILE A 354 28.62 27.12 28.56
N THR A 355 27.31 27.37 28.58
CA THR A 355 26.56 27.57 29.82
C THR A 355 26.55 26.31 30.68
N LYS A 356 26.36 25.14 30.05
CA LYS A 356 26.48 23.84 30.71
C LYS A 356 27.90 23.62 31.25
N LEU A 357 28.93 23.88 30.45
CA LEU A 357 30.34 23.74 30.88
C LEU A 357 30.69 24.64 32.06
N LYS A 358 30.22 25.90 32.06
CA LYS A 358 30.39 26.82 33.20
C LYS A 358 29.70 26.27 34.44
N SER A 359 28.45 25.83 34.33
CA SER A 359 27.72 25.25 35.47
C SER A 359 28.39 23.99 36.04
N LEU A 360 28.99 23.15 35.20
CA LEU A 360 29.74 21.96 35.63
C LEU A 360 31.06 22.33 36.29
N ALA A 361 31.78 23.33 35.77
CA ALA A 361 33.01 23.84 36.37
C ALA A 361 32.76 24.42 37.77
N ASP A 362 31.67 25.16 37.96
CA ASP A 362 31.30 25.72 39.26
C ASP A 362 30.91 24.63 40.27
N ARG A 363 30.17 23.59 39.84
CA ARG A 363 29.87 22.42 40.68
C ARG A 363 31.12 21.64 41.07
N ASN A 364 32.07 21.46 40.15
CA ASN A 364 33.32 20.77 40.44
C ASN A 364 34.19 21.56 41.43
N LYS A 365 34.24 22.89 41.31
CA LYS A 365 34.92 23.75 42.29
C LYS A 365 34.28 23.64 43.67
N GLU A 366 32.96 23.63 43.75
CA GLU A 366 32.26 23.48 45.02
C GLU A 366 32.50 22.11 45.65
N THR A 367 32.47 21.04 44.84
CA THR A 367 32.77 19.68 45.30
C THR A 367 34.22 19.57 45.80
N GLN A 368 35.17 20.16 45.08
CA GLN A 368 36.58 20.22 45.50
C GLN A 368 36.75 21.05 46.78
N ARG A 369 35.99 22.13 46.95
CA ARG A 369 36.02 22.97 48.15
C ARG A 369 35.51 22.21 49.37
N VAL A 370 34.39 21.50 49.24
CA VAL A 370 33.85 20.63 50.30
C VAL A 370 34.82 19.51 50.65
N GLN A 371 35.46 18.90 49.65
CA GLN A 371 36.43 17.84 49.86
C GLN A 371 37.73 18.35 50.53
N ALA A 372 38.18 19.56 50.20
CA ALA A 372 39.33 20.21 50.84
C ALA A 372 39.04 20.64 52.29
N LEU A 373 37.79 21.02 52.59
CA LEU A 373 37.35 21.30 53.96
C LEU A 373 37.27 20.04 54.82
N GLN A 374 36.99 18.87 54.22
CA GLN A 374 36.98 17.58 54.91
C GLN A 374 38.40 17.03 55.17
N THR A 375 39.37 17.25 54.27
CA THR A 375 40.76 16.79 54.47
C THR A 375 41.62 17.72 55.33
N GLY A 376 41.16 18.95 55.60
CA GLY A 376 41.85 19.91 56.49
C GLY A 376 41.54 19.74 57.98
N ALA A 377 40.70 18.79 58.36
CA ALA A 377 40.29 18.52 59.74
C ALA A 377 40.93 17.22 60.28
N GLU A 378 42.27 17.17 60.33
CA GLU A 378 43.00 16.23 61.20
C GLU A 378 43.58 16.99 62.40
N GLY A 379 42.78 17.11 63.45
CA GLY A 379 43.18 17.57 64.78
C GLY A 379 42.22 16.98 65.83
N PRO A 380 42.71 16.41 66.95
CA PRO A 380 41.86 15.66 67.87
C PRO A 380 41.02 16.62 68.72
N ASP A 381 39.79 16.20 69.00
CA ASP A 381 38.75 16.88 69.79
C ASP A 381 37.85 17.86 69.02
N SER A 382 36.85 17.30 68.35
CA SER A 382 35.54 17.94 68.17
C SER A 382 34.46 16.87 68.00
N GLU A 383 33.36 17.04 68.72
CA GLU A 383 32.23 16.12 68.80
C GLU A 383 31.67 15.75 67.42
N MET A 384 31.34 14.47 67.23
CA MET A 384 30.67 13.96 66.05
C MET A 384 29.25 14.56 65.94
N ASP A 385 29.10 15.64 65.19
CA ASP A 385 27.80 16.10 64.72
C ASP A 385 27.48 15.39 63.39
N LEU A 386 26.91 14.19 63.50
CA LEU A 386 26.50 13.30 62.40
C LEU A 386 25.22 13.79 61.69
N ASP A 387 25.11 15.08 61.35
CA ASP A 387 23.93 15.58 60.61
C ASP A 387 24.24 16.58 59.49
N SER A 388 25.43 16.48 58.89
CA SER A 388 25.76 17.23 57.67
C SER A 388 26.41 16.37 56.60
N THR A 389 25.86 15.17 56.37
CA THR A 389 25.80 14.71 54.98
C THR A 389 24.99 15.75 54.22
N PRO A 390 25.46 16.33 53.10
CA PRO A 390 24.54 16.97 52.18
C PRO A 390 23.66 15.84 51.67
N SER A 391 22.51 15.67 52.31
CA SER A 391 21.44 14.86 51.78
C SER A 391 21.28 15.29 50.33
N ARG A 392 21.13 14.28 49.48
CA ARG A 392 20.93 14.40 48.05
C ARG A 392 19.56 15.01 47.73
N GLU A 393 19.10 15.95 48.55
CA GLU A 393 17.75 16.50 48.65
C GLU A 393 17.66 17.96 48.24
N ASN A 394 18.77 18.71 48.15
CA ASN A 394 18.75 20.03 47.51
C ASN A 394 19.26 19.96 46.05
N ARG A 395 18.53 19.22 45.21
CA ARG A 395 18.33 19.75 43.86
C ARG A 395 17.52 21.04 44.05
N PRO A 396 17.95 22.21 43.56
CA PRO A 396 16.96 23.21 43.21
C PRO A 396 16.11 22.54 42.12
N SER A 397 14.96 21.98 42.52
CA SER A 397 13.84 21.83 41.63
C SER A 397 13.56 23.24 41.15
N ASN A 398 14.15 23.60 40.01
CA ASN A 398 13.69 24.75 39.26
C ASN A 398 12.17 24.60 39.18
N PRO A 399 11.37 25.54 39.71
CA PRO A 399 9.90 25.46 39.59
C PRO A 399 9.46 25.51 38.12
N ASN A 400 10.39 25.79 37.19
CA ASN A 400 10.18 25.71 35.75
C ASN A 400 10.32 24.30 35.17
N GLY A 401 10.37 23.27 36.02
CA GLY A 401 10.20 21.87 35.63
C GLY A 401 8.74 21.44 35.44
N ALA A 402 7.77 22.35 35.63
CA ALA A 402 6.51 22.24 34.92
C ALA A 402 6.84 22.51 33.45
N VAL A 403 6.94 21.43 32.68
CA VAL A 403 6.79 21.50 31.23
C VAL A 403 5.55 22.36 31.03
N ASN A 404 5.71 23.56 30.49
CA ASN A 404 4.59 24.26 29.90
C ASN A 404 4.06 23.29 28.84
N ASP A 405 3.01 22.53 29.16
CA ASP A 405 2.19 21.81 28.18
C ASP A 405 1.62 22.78 27.12
N GLU A 406 1.84 24.09 27.30
CA GLU A 406 1.58 25.17 26.35
C GLU A 406 2.71 25.47 25.34
N GLU A 407 3.88 24.83 25.44
CA GLU A 407 4.86 24.94 24.35
C GLU A 407 4.32 24.23 23.11
N LYS A 408 3.73 25.04 22.25
CA LYS A 408 3.18 24.66 20.95
C LYS A 408 4.12 23.66 20.24
N PRO A 409 3.62 22.52 19.72
CA PRO A 409 4.45 21.44 19.18
C PRO A 409 5.48 21.84 18.12
N TRP A 410 5.30 22.97 17.43
CA TRP A 410 6.25 23.50 16.45
C TRP A 410 7.46 24.23 17.06
N MET A 411 7.37 24.66 18.32
CA MET A 411 8.48 25.22 19.10
C MET A 411 9.40 24.12 19.66
N GLN A 412 8.90 22.88 19.72
CA GLN A 412 9.59 21.72 20.28
C GLN A 412 10.52 21.08 19.23
N GLY A 413 11.69 21.68 19.04
CA GLY A 413 12.82 21.10 18.31
C GLY A 413 12.68 21.07 16.78
N ARG A 414 13.67 20.49 16.11
CA ARG A 414 13.77 20.45 14.63
C ARG A 414 12.99 19.27 14.08
N LEU A 415 12.22 19.50 13.01
CA LEU A 415 11.58 18.43 12.26
C LEU A 415 12.63 17.67 11.46
N VAL A 416 12.72 16.36 11.68
CA VAL A 416 13.65 15.47 10.97
C VAL A 416 12.89 14.29 10.38
N HIS A 417 13.31 13.86 9.20
CA HIS A 417 12.78 12.68 8.55
C HIS A 417 13.81 11.55 8.64
N ARG A 418 13.35 10.35 9.01
CA ARG A 418 14.16 9.13 9.02
C ARG A 418 13.45 8.07 8.18
N PRO A 419 14.15 7.36 7.28
CA PRO A 419 13.54 6.22 6.60
C PRO A 419 13.17 5.13 7.63
N GLU A 420 12.28 4.23 7.23
CA GLU A 420 12.02 3.02 8.01
C GLU A 420 13.31 2.22 8.27
N SER A 421 13.36 1.54 9.41
CA SER A 421 14.55 0.78 9.83
C SER A 421 14.80 -0.46 8.98
N GLU A 422 13.73 -1.04 8.43
CA GLU A 422 13.77 -2.23 7.60
C GLU A 422 13.19 -1.89 6.23
N LEU A 423 14.07 -1.76 5.23
CA LEU A 423 13.69 -1.45 3.86
C LEU A 423 13.56 -2.76 3.08
N LYS A 424 12.46 -2.89 2.35
CA LYS A 424 12.32 -3.93 1.32
C LYS A 424 13.10 -3.49 0.10
N THR A 425 14.38 -3.87 0.04
CA THR A 425 15.31 -3.43 -1.01
C THR A 425 15.00 -4.04 -2.37
N HIS A 426 14.51 -5.29 -2.41
CA HIS A 426 14.13 -5.99 -3.62
C HIS A 426 12.88 -6.84 -3.39
N THR A 427 11.87 -6.67 -4.25
CA THR A 427 10.71 -7.56 -4.30
C THR A 427 10.87 -8.50 -5.48
N SER A 428 10.81 -7.98 -6.71
CA SER A 428 11.08 -8.70 -7.96
C SER A 428 11.23 -7.74 -9.13
N TYR A 429 11.78 -8.26 -10.23
CA TYR A 429 11.76 -7.58 -11.52
C TYR A 429 10.41 -7.73 -12.19
N LEU A 430 9.93 -6.64 -12.77
CA LEU A 430 8.67 -6.57 -13.50
C LEU A 430 8.97 -6.45 -14.98
N VAL A 431 8.65 -7.49 -15.75
CA VAL A 431 8.79 -7.45 -17.22
C VAL A 431 7.42 -7.17 -17.81
N PHE A 432 7.33 -6.13 -18.63
CA PHE A 432 6.14 -5.75 -19.36
C PHE A 432 6.32 -6.04 -20.84
N ALA A 433 5.24 -6.41 -21.51
CA ALA A 433 5.20 -6.50 -22.96
C ALA A 433 3.77 -6.26 -23.48
N ILE A 434 3.67 -6.05 -24.79
CA ILE A 434 2.39 -5.80 -25.47
C ILE A 434 2.26 -6.80 -26.62
N LEU A 435 1.12 -7.47 -26.70
CA LEU A 435 0.75 -8.28 -27.86
C LEU A 435 -0.23 -7.47 -28.71
N PRO A 436 0.16 -7.07 -29.93
CA PRO A 436 -0.74 -6.32 -30.81
C PRO A 436 -1.94 -7.17 -31.23
N CYS A 437 -2.96 -6.49 -31.75
CA CYS A 437 -4.05 -7.15 -32.48
C CYS A 437 -3.48 -7.79 -33.75
N GLU A 438 -4.02 -8.93 -34.18
CA GLU A 438 -3.80 -9.36 -35.57
C GLU A 438 -4.65 -8.48 -36.47
N TRP A 439 -4.08 -8.06 -37.60
CA TRP A 439 -4.77 -7.22 -38.56
C TRP A 439 -5.14 -8.09 -39.75
N ASP A 440 -6.44 -8.19 -40.01
CA ASP A 440 -6.94 -8.81 -41.23
C ASP A 440 -6.79 -7.81 -42.39
N GLU A 441 -6.72 -8.32 -43.63
CA GLU A 441 -6.57 -7.48 -44.84
C GLU A 441 -7.64 -6.38 -44.94
N GLU A 442 -8.87 -6.68 -44.49
CA GLU A 442 -9.96 -5.71 -44.42
C GLU A 442 -9.71 -4.60 -43.38
N ALA A 443 -9.17 -4.96 -42.22
CA ALA A 443 -8.83 -4.01 -41.16
C ALA A 443 -7.66 -3.11 -41.56
N GLU A 444 -6.67 -3.68 -42.25
CA GLU A 444 -5.56 -2.92 -42.86
C GLU A 444 -6.07 -1.95 -43.92
N ALA A 445 -6.97 -2.38 -44.80
CA ALA A 445 -7.57 -1.51 -45.81
C ALA A 445 -8.42 -0.39 -45.18
N ALA A 446 -9.22 -0.71 -44.16
CA ALA A 446 -10.03 0.28 -43.44
C ALA A 446 -9.16 1.31 -42.70
N ALA A 447 -8.05 0.90 -42.12
CA ALA A 447 -7.11 1.81 -41.50
C ALA A 447 -6.32 2.63 -42.52
N MET A 448 -5.88 2.05 -43.64
CA MET A 448 -5.26 2.82 -44.73
C MET A 448 -6.23 3.86 -45.30
N ALA A 449 -7.53 3.56 -45.38
CA ALA A 449 -8.55 4.53 -45.78
C ALA A 449 -8.71 5.65 -44.73
N LYS A 450 -8.68 5.32 -43.44
CA LYS A 450 -8.86 6.28 -42.34
C LYS A 450 -7.60 7.10 -42.04
N TRP A 451 -6.43 6.54 -42.26
CA TRP A 451 -5.11 7.17 -42.12
C TRP A 451 -4.28 6.87 -43.37
N PRO A 452 -4.47 7.65 -44.46
CA PRO A 452 -3.72 7.45 -45.69
C PRO A 452 -2.23 7.74 -45.47
N CYS A 453 -1.46 6.67 -45.26
CA CYS A 453 -0.02 6.70 -45.19
C CYS A 453 0.57 7.02 -46.58
N GLY A 454 1.60 7.87 -46.66
CA GLY A 454 2.28 8.21 -47.92
C GLY A 454 1.86 9.53 -48.57
N ASN A 455 0.83 10.22 -48.06
CA ASN A 455 0.53 11.61 -48.43
C ASN A 455 1.33 12.65 -47.62
N GLU A 456 2.30 12.20 -46.84
CA GLU A 456 3.24 13.05 -46.10
C GLU A 456 4.19 13.77 -47.06
N LYS A 457 3.76 14.90 -47.62
CA LYS A 457 4.63 15.77 -48.44
C LYS A 457 5.74 16.46 -47.64
N LYS A 458 5.77 16.31 -46.32
CA LYS A 458 6.61 17.13 -45.42
C LYS A 458 7.16 16.32 -44.25
N THR A 459 8.44 15.97 -44.33
CA THR A 459 9.22 15.45 -43.22
C THR A 459 9.45 16.56 -42.19
N ILE A 460 8.95 16.38 -40.96
CA ILE A 460 9.19 17.30 -39.84
C ILE A 460 10.68 17.21 -39.47
N GLY A 461 11.47 18.14 -39.99
CA GLY A 461 12.93 18.21 -39.78
C GLY A 461 13.68 18.85 -40.95
N ASN A 462 13.23 18.63 -42.19
CA ASN A 462 13.87 19.25 -43.37
C ASN A 462 13.46 20.72 -43.59
N LEU A 463 12.45 21.19 -42.86
CA LEU A 463 11.95 22.57 -42.94
C LEU A 463 12.91 23.60 -42.33
N ASP A 464 13.92 23.20 -41.55
CA ASP A 464 14.73 24.20 -40.84
C ASP A 464 15.93 24.73 -41.64
N LYS A 465 16.35 24.09 -42.74
CA LYS A 465 17.51 24.59 -43.54
C LYS A 465 17.12 25.54 -44.66
N GLN A 466 16.08 25.21 -45.43
CA GLN A 466 15.64 26.06 -46.54
C GLN A 466 14.82 27.25 -46.05
N ALA A 467 13.91 27.05 -45.08
CA ALA A 467 13.17 28.16 -44.49
C ALA A 467 14.10 29.13 -43.73
N ARG A 468 15.09 28.65 -42.96
CA ARG A 468 16.12 29.54 -42.36
C ARG A 468 16.97 30.26 -43.40
N LYS A 469 17.31 29.61 -44.52
CA LYS A 469 18.06 30.28 -45.61
C LYS A 469 17.24 31.40 -46.25
N GLU A 470 15.96 31.17 -46.49
CA GLU A 470 15.06 32.17 -47.05
C GLU A 470 14.75 33.30 -46.08
N GLU A 471 14.55 32.98 -44.80
CA GLU A 471 14.34 33.97 -43.74
C GLU A 471 15.60 34.83 -43.55
N LYS A 472 16.79 34.21 -43.52
CA LYS A 472 18.08 34.93 -43.46
C LYS A 472 18.30 35.81 -44.70
N ARG A 473 17.88 35.35 -45.89
CA ARG A 473 17.95 36.14 -47.14
C ARG A 473 16.99 37.33 -47.10
N LYS A 474 15.74 37.15 -46.65
CA LYS A 474 14.78 38.23 -46.45
C LYS A 474 15.25 39.24 -45.38
N MET A 475 15.92 38.77 -44.32
CA MET A 475 16.50 39.63 -43.29
C MET A 475 17.67 40.48 -43.82
N LEU A 476 18.50 39.91 -44.70
CA LEU A 476 19.60 40.62 -45.37
C LEU A 476 19.09 41.64 -46.40
N GLU A 477 18.05 41.29 -47.17
CA GLU A 477 17.39 42.21 -48.11
C GLU A 477 16.69 43.37 -47.37
N GLY A 478 16.10 43.10 -46.20
CA GLY A 478 15.53 44.12 -45.32
C GLY A 478 16.58 45.09 -44.75
N LYS A 479 17.76 44.59 -44.35
CA LYS A 479 18.88 45.43 -43.88
C LYS A 479 19.47 46.28 -45.00
N SER A 480 19.62 45.74 -46.21
CA SER A 480 20.06 46.47 -47.40
C SER A 480 19.10 47.63 -47.75
N LYS A 481 17.78 47.39 -47.70
CA LYS A 481 16.77 48.44 -47.91
C LYS A 481 16.76 49.50 -46.79
N LYS A 482 17.04 49.11 -45.54
CA LYS A 482 17.13 50.05 -44.40
C LYS A 482 18.39 50.92 -44.45
N GLN A 483 19.51 50.38 -44.92
CA GLN A 483 20.75 51.15 -45.15
C GLN A 483 20.60 52.17 -46.28
N LYS A 484 19.83 51.84 -47.33
CA LYS A 484 19.52 52.77 -48.43
C LYS A 484 18.52 53.89 -48.07
N LYS A 485 17.68 53.69 -47.05
CA LYS A 485 16.72 54.71 -46.56
C LYS A 485 17.27 55.59 -45.43
N GLY A 486 18.39 55.21 -44.81
CA GLY A 486 19.01 55.95 -43.71
C GLY A 486 19.88 57.15 -44.13
N SER A 487 20.13 57.36 -45.42
CA SER A 487 20.93 58.49 -45.90
C SER A 487 20.12 59.75 -46.27
N ASP A 488 18.78 59.68 -46.32
CA ASP A 488 17.96 60.68 -47.03
C ASP A 488 16.87 61.35 -46.18
N THR A 489 16.96 61.37 -44.84
CA THR A 489 15.97 62.13 -44.06
C THR A 489 16.51 62.60 -42.70
N GLN A 490 17.30 63.67 -42.74
CA GLN A 490 17.35 64.67 -41.67
C GLN A 490 16.35 65.79 -42.00
N THR A 491 15.84 66.48 -40.96
CA THR A 491 14.87 67.60 -40.95
C THR A 491 13.42 67.20 -41.30
N THR A 492 12.36 67.43 -40.51
CA THR A 492 12.00 68.58 -39.66
C THR A 492 10.88 68.21 -38.65
N GLN A 493 10.68 69.05 -37.63
CA GLN A 493 9.88 68.91 -36.40
C GLN A 493 8.33 69.01 -36.50
N VAL A 494 7.66 68.25 -35.62
CA VAL A 494 6.62 68.59 -34.59
C VAL A 494 5.44 69.53 -34.95
N VAL A 495 4.18 69.08 -34.75
CA VAL A 495 3.13 69.66 -33.83
C VAL A 495 2.05 68.60 -33.52
N VAL A 496 1.47 68.74 -32.31
CA VAL A 496 0.66 67.85 -31.45
C VAL A 496 -0.86 67.96 -31.66
N SER A 497 -1.60 66.89 -31.28
CA SER A 497 -2.97 66.80 -30.69
C SER A 497 -3.78 65.66 -31.35
N ALA A 498 -4.71 64.89 -30.78
CA ALA A 498 -5.08 64.38 -29.45
C ALA A 498 -6.26 63.39 -29.66
N MET A 499 -6.42 62.38 -28.79
CA MET A 499 -7.65 61.59 -28.50
C MET A 499 -8.37 60.82 -29.63
N ALA A 500 -8.49 59.49 -29.49
CA ALA A 500 -9.73 58.81 -29.04
C ALA A 500 -9.67 57.29 -29.31
N THR A 501 -9.87 56.50 -28.27
CA THR A 501 -10.28 55.09 -28.30
C THR A 501 -11.70 54.93 -28.85
N PRO A 502 -12.04 53.75 -29.39
CA PRO A 502 -13.16 53.05 -28.79
C PRO A 502 -12.92 51.56 -28.53
N THR A 503 -13.65 51.14 -27.52
CA THR A 503 -13.93 49.85 -26.90
C THR A 503 -14.71 48.87 -27.78
N THR A 504 -14.97 47.68 -27.21
CA THR A 504 -16.01 46.67 -27.52
C THR A 504 -15.65 45.63 -28.58
N ASP A 505 -16.05 44.37 -28.47
CA ASP A 505 -16.40 43.43 -27.38
C ASP A 505 -16.77 42.14 -28.12
N THR A 506 -16.55 40.97 -27.48
CA THR A 506 -17.27 39.68 -27.69
C THR A 506 -17.21 39.02 -29.10
N ALA A 507 -17.03 37.71 -29.24
CA ALA A 507 -17.46 36.57 -28.43
C ALA A 507 -16.41 35.45 -28.38
#